data_AF-A0A5D6Y6I4-F1
#
_entry.id   AF-A0A5D6Y6I4-F1
#
_cell.length_a   1.000
_cell.length_b   1.000
_cell.length_c   1.000
_cell.angle_alpha   90.00
_cell.angle_beta   90.00
_cell.angle_gamma   90.00
#
_symmetry.space_group_name_H-M   'P 1'
#
loop_
_entity.id
_entity.type
_entity.pdbx_description
1 polymer ?
#
loop_
_entity_poly.entity_id
_entity_poly.type
_entity_poly.pdbx_seq_one_letter_code
_entity_poly.pdbx_strand_id
1 'polypeptide(L)'
;MGTSVRRTERVLADAASKIAAAEDALRTYGQQRALAAEQKRQLEDENERLRGSILSLALQHANGELRREHVQLRQTLDSYQTKIDQMREISLLSAKVVDSRIKTKQGRQYVEYKLQIETDIRGTLVLWHRYSTFLWHEIPELQTQSLTGFFSDQLIIDRIAKLNEFLEVVTKAEEFQWGIRMDKDTVVYKRKTKRASGERSYSAESRESISTLTMSSRDSMFMSPVRPSTIAMADSL
;
A
#
# COMPACT_ATOMS: atom_id res chain seq x y z
N MET A 1 -18.85 8.16 -63.35
CA MET A 1 -18.89 8.76 -61.99
C MET A 1 -19.68 7.93 -60.95
N GLY A 2 -20.66 7.08 -61.32
CA GLY A 2 -21.55 6.42 -60.32
C GLY A 2 -21.07 5.13 -59.63
N THR A 3 -19.91 4.56 -59.98
CA THR A 3 -19.44 3.26 -59.43
C THR A 3 -18.61 3.39 -58.15
N SER A 4 -17.90 4.51 -57.97
CA SER A 4 -17.07 4.78 -56.79
C SER A 4 -17.92 4.99 -55.54
N VAL A 5 -18.99 5.77 -55.66
CA VAL A 5 -19.94 6.09 -54.56
C VAL A 5 -20.63 4.83 -54.02
N ARG A 6 -21.04 3.91 -54.90
CA ARG A 6 -21.65 2.62 -54.50
C ARG A 6 -20.67 1.69 -53.78
N ARG A 7 -19.38 1.77 -54.07
CA ARG A 7 -18.35 0.97 -53.40
C ARG A 7 -18.08 1.51 -52.00
N THR A 8 -18.00 2.83 -51.84
CA THR A 8 -17.85 3.47 -50.53
C THR A 8 -19.06 3.24 -49.65
N GLU A 9 -20.28 3.32 -50.18
CA GLU A 9 -21.51 3.01 -49.43
C GLU A 9 -21.53 1.55 -48.92
N ARG A 10 -21.10 0.58 -49.72
CA ARG A 10 -21.02 -0.82 -49.30
C ARG A 10 -19.99 -1.04 -48.18
N VAL A 11 -18.84 -0.38 -48.25
CA VAL A 11 -17.81 -0.47 -47.21
C VAL A 11 -18.29 0.18 -45.91
N LEU A 12 -18.99 1.31 -45.99
CA LEU A 12 -19.59 1.97 -44.83
C LEU A 12 -20.70 1.10 -44.20
N ALA A 13 -21.53 0.43 -45.02
CA ALA A 13 -22.56 -0.48 -44.53
C ALA A 13 -21.97 -1.72 -43.83
N ASP A 14 -20.90 -2.31 -44.38
CA ASP A 14 -20.18 -3.43 -43.75
C ASP A 14 -19.48 -3.00 -42.45
N ALA A 15 -18.87 -1.82 -42.43
CA ALA A 15 -18.29 -1.23 -41.21
C ALA A 15 -19.35 -0.98 -40.14
N ALA A 16 -20.52 -0.44 -40.51
CA ALA A 16 -21.63 -0.22 -39.60
C ALA A 16 -22.17 -1.55 -39.03
N SER A 17 -22.29 -2.60 -39.85
CA SER A 17 -22.69 -3.94 -39.38
C SER A 17 -21.68 -4.54 -38.41
N LYS A 18 -20.37 -4.35 -38.65
CA LYS A 18 -19.31 -4.85 -37.76
C LYS A 18 -19.27 -4.09 -36.45
N ILE A 19 -19.50 -2.77 -36.47
CA ILE A 19 -19.61 -1.96 -35.26
C ILE A 19 -20.83 -2.38 -34.44
N ALA A 20 -21.99 -2.57 -35.06
CA ALA A 20 -23.19 -3.04 -34.36
C ALA A 20 -22.98 -4.43 -33.73
N ALA A 21 -22.36 -5.38 -34.44
CA ALA A 21 -22.02 -6.69 -33.89
C ALA A 21 -21.00 -6.61 -32.75
N ALA A 22 -20.01 -5.71 -32.84
CA ALA A 22 -19.03 -5.48 -31.78
C ALA A 22 -19.68 -4.82 -30.54
N GLU A 23 -20.63 -3.90 -30.73
CA GLU A 23 -21.40 -3.29 -29.65
C GLU A 23 -22.26 -4.32 -28.92
N ASP A 24 -22.93 -5.22 -29.64
CA ASP A 24 -23.73 -6.28 -29.04
C ASP A 24 -22.86 -7.36 -28.35
N ALA A 25 -21.69 -7.67 -28.91
CA ALA A 25 -20.69 -8.52 -28.24
C ALA A 25 -20.18 -7.86 -26.94
N LEU A 26 -19.95 -6.55 -26.94
CA LEU A 26 -19.53 -5.83 -25.74
C LEU A 26 -20.64 -5.79 -24.68
N ARG A 27 -21.91 -5.63 -25.09
CA ARG A 27 -23.07 -5.67 -24.19
C ARG A 27 -23.24 -7.05 -23.55
N THR A 28 -23.17 -8.11 -24.34
CA THR A 28 -23.28 -9.49 -23.83
C THR A 28 -22.12 -9.85 -22.91
N TYR A 29 -20.89 -9.45 -23.25
CA TYR A 29 -19.73 -9.61 -22.37
C TYR A 29 -19.89 -8.81 -21.06
N GLY A 30 -20.41 -7.57 -21.14
CA GLY A 30 -20.73 -6.77 -19.97
C GLY A 30 -21.74 -7.44 -19.04
N GLN A 31 -22.81 -8.00 -19.61
CA GLN A 31 -23.83 -8.75 -18.87
C GLN A 31 -23.25 -10.02 -18.24
N GLN A 32 -22.45 -10.81 -18.98
CA GLN A 32 -21.80 -12.00 -18.45
C GLN A 32 -20.84 -11.67 -17.31
N ARG A 33 -20.06 -10.59 -17.43
CA ARG A 33 -19.17 -10.10 -16.37
C ARG A 33 -19.95 -9.66 -15.14
N ALA A 34 -21.09 -8.99 -15.32
CA ALA A 34 -21.96 -8.58 -14.22
C ALA A 34 -22.54 -9.80 -13.48
N LEU A 35 -23.10 -10.78 -14.22
CA LEU A 35 -23.61 -12.02 -13.63
C LEU A 35 -22.52 -12.81 -12.91
N ALA A 36 -21.33 -12.92 -13.49
CA ALA A 36 -20.19 -13.57 -12.85
C ALA A 36 -19.75 -12.83 -11.57
N ALA A 37 -19.79 -11.50 -11.55
CA ALA A 37 -19.48 -10.71 -10.36
C ALA A 37 -20.54 -10.91 -9.25
N GLU A 38 -21.82 -10.98 -9.61
CA GLU A 38 -22.90 -11.28 -8.67
C GLU A 38 -22.78 -12.69 -8.07
N GLN A 39 -22.53 -13.70 -8.92
CA GLN A 39 -22.30 -15.06 -8.46
C GLN A 39 -21.09 -15.17 -7.54
N LYS A 40 -19.98 -14.50 -7.90
CA LYS A 40 -18.78 -14.44 -7.07
C LYS A 40 -19.10 -13.84 -5.69
N ARG A 41 -19.85 -12.74 -5.65
CA ARG A 41 -20.27 -12.10 -4.39
C ARG A 41 -21.12 -13.05 -3.54
N GLN A 42 -22.09 -13.74 -4.13
CA GLN A 42 -22.93 -14.71 -3.40
C GLN A 42 -22.09 -15.84 -2.79
N LEU A 43 -21.11 -16.35 -3.54
CA LEU A 43 -20.19 -17.38 -3.05
C LEU A 43 -19.25 -16.87 -1.96
N GLU A 44 -18.83 -15.60 -2.01
CA GLU A 44 -18.03 -14.97 -0.96
C GLU A 44 -18.84 -14.82 0.34
N ASP A 45 -20.08 -14.34 0.24
CA ASP A 45 -21.00 -14.19 1.38
C ASP A 45 -21.32 -15.57 2.01
N GLU A 46 -21.56 -16.60 1.20
CA GLU A 46 -21.79 -17.96 1.69
C GLU A 46 -20.55 -18.55 2.36
N ASN A 47 -19.36 -18.36 1.78
CA ASN A 47 -18.11 -18.81 2.38
C ASN A 47 -17.85 -18.14 3.73
N GLU A 48 -18.12 -16.84 3.86
CA GLU A 48 -18.00 -16.14 5.14
C GLU A 48 -18.96 -16.72 6.19
N ARG A 49 -20.21 -16.95 5.79
CA ARG A 49 -21.22 -17.60 6.66
C ARG A 49 -20.78 -18.99 7.11
N LEU A 50 -20.31 -19.83 6.18
CA LEU A 50 -19.86 -21.19 6.47
C LEU A 50 -18.63 -21.17 7.40
N ARG A 51 -17.64 -20.30 7.14
CA ARG A 51 -16.48 -20.13 8.02
C ARG A 51 -16.89 -19.74 9.43
N GLY A 52 -17.83 -18.81 9.57
CA GLY A 52 -18.37 -18.41 10.88
C GLY A 52 -19.07 -19.56 11.59
N SER A 53 -19.88 -20.33 10.87
CA SER A 53 -20.59 -21.50 11.43
C SER A 53 -19.63 -22.59 11.90
N ILE A 54 -18.63 -22.94 11.07
CA ILE A 54 -17.61 -23.94 11.41
C ILE A 54 -16.81 -23.50 12.63
N LEU A 55 -16.39 -22.23 12.67
CA LEU A 55 -15.66 -21.68 13.81
C LEU A 55 -16.49 -21.74 15.09
N SER A 56 -17.77 -21.36 15.03
CA SER A 56 -18.68 -21.42 16.17
C SER A 56 -18.81 -22.84 16.72
N LEU A 57 -19.05 -23.82 15.84
CA LEU A 57 -19.16 -25.22 16.22
C LEU A 57 -17.85 -25.75 16.80
N ALA A 58 -16.72 -25.45 16.18
CA ALA A 58 -15.40 -25.84 16.67
C ALA A 58 -15.12 -25.28 18.08
N LEU A 59 -15.45 -24.01 18.35
CA LEU A 59 -15.26 -23.40 19.67
C LEU A 59 -16.19 -23.98 20.73
N GLN A 60 -17.43 -24.35 20.37
CA GLN A 60 -18.36 -25.03 21.30
C GLN A 60 -17.81 -26.38 21.77
N HIS A 61 -17.19 -27.13 20.86
CA HIS A 61 -16.61 -28.45 21.17
C HIS A 61 -15.14 -28.41 21.63
N ALA A 62 -14.47 -27.26 21.49
CA ALA A 62 -13.09 -27.07 21.95
C ALA A 62 -12.98 -27.09 23.49
N ASN A 63 -11.83 -27.54 24.00
CA ASN A 63 -11.50 -27.45 25.42
C ASN A 63 -11.24 -25.98 25.85
N GLY A 64 -11.24 -25.73 27.16
CA GLY A 64 -11.14 -24.37 27.71
C GLY A 64 -9.82 -23.67 27.40
N GLU A 65 -8.71 -24.41 27.25
CA GLU A 65 -7.40 -23.85 26.90
C GLU A 65 -7.37 -23.37 25.45
N LEU A 66 -7.85 -24.19 24.51
CA LEU A 66 -7.87 -23.85 23.09
C LEU A 66 -8.75 -22.62 22.79
N ARG A 67 -9.86 -22.44 23.54
CA ARG A 67 -10.67 -21.21 23.44
C ARG A 67 -9.92 -19.97 23.90
N ARG A 68 -9.15 -20.06 24.99
CA ARG A 68 -8.35 -18.93 25.50
C ARG A 68 -7.23 -18.58 24.54
N GLU A 69 -6.53 -19.59 24.02
CA GLU A 69 -5.49 -19.40 23.01
C GLU A 69 -6.07 -18.75 21.75
N HIS A 70 -7.22 -19.21 21.26
CA HIS A 70 -7.89 -18.58 20.11
C HIS A 70 -8.20 -17.09 20.36
N VAL A 71 -8.67 -16.72 21.56
CA VAL A 71 -8.90 -15.31 21.92
C VAL A 71 -7.58 -14.53 21.93
N GLN A 72 -6.52 -15.09 22.52
CA GLN A 72 -5.21 -14.43 22.59
C GLN A 72 -4.58 -14.24 21.19
N LEU A 73 -4.65 -15.26 20.34
CA LEU A 73 -4.17 -15.20 18.96
C LEU A 73 -4.97 -14.18 18.16
N ARG A 74 -6.29 -14.12 18.32
CA ARG A 74 -7.14 -13.12 17.67
C ARG A 74 -6.76 -11.69 18.09
N GLN A 75 -6.60 -11.45 19.40
CA GLN A 75 -6.13 -10.15 19.90
C GLN A 75 -4.75 -9.78 19.35
N THR A 76 -3.86 -10.76 19.26
CA THR A 76 -2.52 -10.58 18.71
C THR A 76 -2.59 -10.22 17.23
N LEU A 77 -3.41 -10.93 16.44
CA LEU A 77 -3.66 -10.63 15.03
C LEU A 77 -4.24 -9.23 14.84
N ASP A 78 -5.25 -8.84 15.62
CA ASP A 78 -5.85 -7.51 15.55
C ASP A 78 -4.81 -6.42 15.86
N SER A 79 -3.92 -6.67 16.84
CA SER A 79 -2.82 -5.76 17.17
C SER A 79 -1.79 -5.64 16.03
N TYR A 80 -1.46 -6.74 15.37
CA TYR A 80 -0.52 -6.74 14.25
C TYR A 80 -1.15 -6.10 13.01
N GLN A 81 -2.42 -6.34 12.75
CA GLN A 81 -3.14 -5.69 11.67
C GLN A 81 -3.15 -4.18 11.86
N THR A 82 -3.46 -3.71 13.07
CA THR A 82 -3.39 -2.29 13.42
C THR A 82 -1.97 -1.71 13.21
N LYS A 83 -0.92 -2.45 13.60
CA LYS A 83 0.47 -2.04 13.37
C LYS A 83 0.82 -2.00 11.88
N ILE A 84 0.34 -2.95 11.09
CA ILE A 84 0.53 -2.96 9.63
C ILE A 84 -0.13 -1.73 9.01
N ASP A 85 -1.35 -1.41 9.41
CA ASP A 85 -2.07 -0.23 8.91
C ASP A 85 -1.42 1.10 9.34
N GLN A 86 -0.77 1.10 10.51
CA GLN A 86 0.04 2.24 10.97
C GLN A 86 1.36 2.38 10.20
N MET A 87 2.05 1.25 9.95
CA MET A 87 3.31 1.18 9.20
C MET A 87 3.11 1.34 7.70
N ARG A 88 1.87 1.23 7.21
CA ARG A 88 1.56 1.43 5.81
C ARG A 88 2.03 2.81 5.38
N GLU A 89 2.91 2.80 4.40
CA GLU A 89 3.52 4.02 3.88
C GLU A 89 2.44 4.92 3.29
N ILE A 90 2.50 6.19 3.65
CA ILE A 90 1.57 7.21 3.18
C ILE A 90 2.28 8.03 2.12
N SER A 91 1.72 8.01 0.90
CA SER A 91 2.28 8.77 -0.21
C SER A 91 1.72 10.19 -0.20
N LEU A 92 2.60 11.16 -0.41
CA LEU A 92 2.23 12.56 -0.57
C LEU A 92 1.71 12.81 -2.01
N LEU A 93 0.53 13.41 -2.13
CA LEU A 93 -0.03 13.85 -3.41
C LEU A 93 0.19 15.34 -3.62
N SER A 94 -0.19 16.17 -2.64
CA SER A 94 -0.04 17.62 -2.70
C SER A 94 0.24 18.19 -1.30
N ALA A 95 0.87 19.36 -1.22
CA ALA A 95 1.12 20.05 0.04
C ALA A 95 1.00 21.56 -0.16
N LYS A 96 0.34 22.25 0.77
CA LYS A 96 0.18 23.72 0.76
C LYS A 96 0.09 24.29 2.17
N VAL A 97 0.59 25.49 2.37
CA VAL A 97 0.40 26.31 3.56
C VAL A 97 -0.87 27.15 3.40
N VAL A 98 -1.79 27.01 4.35
CA VAL A 98 -3.13 27.62 4.29
C VAL A 98 -3.32 28.72 5.33
N ASP A 99 -2.56 28.68 6.42
CA ASP A 99 -2.78 29.56 7.57
C ASP A 99 -1.47 29.79 8.33
N SER A 100 -1.45 30.78 9.21
CA SER A 100 -0.31 31.10 10.07
C SER A 100 -0.75 31.57 11.44
N ARG A 101 0.06 31.32 12.46
CA ARG A 101 -0.18 31.80 13.82
C ARG A 101 1.11 32.17 14.52
N ILE A 102 1.05 33.19 15.37
CA ILE A 102 2.16 33.58 16.23
C ILE A 102 1.98 32.90 17.59
N LYS A 103 3.02 32.21 18.06
CA LYS A 103 3.09 31.63 19.40
C LYS A 103 4.22 32.26 20.19
N THR A 104 4.03 32.32 21.51
CA THR A 104 5.05 32.78 22.45
C THR A 104 5.50 31.59 23.30
N LYS A 105 6.79 31.27 23.30
CA LYS A 105 7.40 30.25 24.17
C LYS A 105 8.64 30.85 24.82
N GLN A 106 8.73 30.75 26.15
CA GLN A 106 9.87 31.26 26.92
C GLN A 106 10.18 32.76 26.62
N GLY A 107 9.13 33.58 26.49
CA GLY A 107 9.27 35.02 26.19
C GLY A 107 9.71 35.34 24.76
N ARG A 108 9.86 34.34 23.88
CA ARG A 108 10.18 34.53 22.46
C ARG A 108 8.98 34.21 21.59
N GLN A 109 8.64 35.14 20.71
CA GLN A 109 7.61 34.93 19.69
C GLN A 109 8.18 34.19 18.48
N TYR A 110 7.39 33.29 17.90
CA TYR A 110 7.69 32.61 16.66
C TYR A 110 6.43 32.31 15.86
N VAL A 111 6.57 32.23 14.53
CA VAL A 111 5.47 31.91 13.63
C VAL A 111 5.43 30.42 13.34
N GLU A 112 4.24 29.82 13.43
CA GLU A 112 3.92 28.51 12.90
C GLU A 112 3.00 28.66 11.69
N TYR A 113 3.20 27.81 10.69
CA TYR A 113 2.46 27.75 9.44
C TYR A 113 1.65 26.46 9.41
N LYS A 114 0.38 26.57 9.03
CA LYS A 114 -0.52 25.44 8.88
C LYS A 114 -0.31 24.80 7.52
N LEU A 115 0.35 23.65 7.53
CA LEU A 115 0.56 22.81 6.36
C LEU A 115 -0.64 21.88 6.20
N GLN A 116 -1.22 21.86 5.00
CA GLN A 116 -2.23 20.93 4.55
C GLN A 116 -1.57 19.99 3.54
N ILE A 117 -1.59 18.69 3.82
CA ILE A 117 -1.02 17.65 2.97
C ILE A 117 -2.14 16.73 2.53
N GLU A 118 -2.25 16.51 1.22
CA GLU A 118 -3.14 15.53 0.64
C GLU A 118 -2.38 14.20 0.44
N THR A 119 -2.99 13.12 0.88
CA THR A 119 -2.39 11.79 0.88
C THR A 119 -3.26 10.78 0.14
N ASP A 120 -2.64 9.69 -0.30
CA ASP A 120 -3.29 8.61 -1.06
C ASP A 120 -4.29 7.79 -0.24
N ILE A 121 -3.97 7.49 1.02
CA ILE A 121 -4.76 6.55 1.85
C ILE A 121 -5.44 7.18 3.06
N ARG A 122 -4.96 8.33 3.57
CA ARG A 122 -5.52 8.97 4.78
C ARG A 122 -6.26 10.29 4.49
N GLY A 123 -6.44 10.64 3.22
CA GLY A 123 -7.08 11.89 2.82
C GLY A 123 -6.22 13.11 3.14
N THR A 124 -6.83 14.17 3.68
CA THR A 124 -6.12 15.42 4.00
C THR A 124 -5.64 15.43 5.45
N LEU A 125 -4.34 15.60 5.64
CA LEU A 125 -3.69 15.78 6.93
C LEU A 125 -3.31 17.25 7.12
N VAL A 126 -3.39 17.74 8.37
CA VAL A 126 -3.11 19.13 8.71
C VAL A 126 -2.19 19.20 9.91
N LEU A 127 -1.15 20.02 9.83
CA LEU A 127 -0.19 20.20 10.91
C LEU A 127 0.43 21.59 10.93
N TRP A 128 1.13 21.90 12.02
CA TRP A 128 1.77 23.20 12.23
C TRP A 128 3.29 23.07 12.27
N HIS A 129 3.98 23.76 11.38
CA HIS A 129 5.44 23.76 11.32
C HIS A 129 6.02 25.17 11.35
N ARG A 130 7.26 25.28 11.83
CA ARG A 130 8.01 26.54 11.78
C ARG A 130 8.66 26.68 10.42
N TYR A 131 8.92 27.92 10.01
CA TYR A 131 9.66 28.21 8.78
C TYR A 131 11.00 27.43 8.71
N SER A 132 11.68 27.29 9.86
CA SER A 132 12.93 26.55 9.99
C SER A 132 12.85 25.07 9.59
N THR A 133 11.67 24.45 9.62
CA THR A 133 11.48 23.05 9.20
C THR A 133 11.76 22.87 7.71
N PHE A 134 11.59 23.91 6.91
CA PHE A 134 11.76 23.87 5.45
C PHE A 134 13.16 24.32 4.99
N LEU A 135 14.04 24.70 5.93
CA LEU A 135 15.39 25.23 5.65
C LEU A 135 16.48 24.14 5.48
N TRP A 136 16.12 22.93 5.06
CA TRP A 136 17.09 21.83 4.96
C TRP A 136 18.02 22.00 3.75
N HIS A 137 19.23 21.44 3.88
CA HIS A 137 20.53 21.95 3.40
C HIS A 137 20.83 22.05 1.88
N GLU A 138 19.87 21.94 0.96
CA GLU A 138 20.20 21.87 -0.48
C GLU A 138 19.49 22.89 -1.39
N ILE A 139 18.66 23.78 -0.85
CA ILE A 139 17.91 24.74 -1.67
C ILE A 139 18.22 26.18 -1.21
N PRO A 140 19.08 26.93 -1.97
CA PRO A 140 19.55 28.26 -1.60
C PRO A 140 18.47 29.33 -1.40
N GLU A 141 17.31 29.19 -2.03
CA GLU A 141 16.28 30.25 -2.12
C GLU A 141 15.53 30.55 -0.80
N LEU A 142 15.56 29.63 0.16
CA LEU A 142 14.86 29.82 1.44
C LEU A 142 15.72 30.42 2.54
N GLN A 143 17.02 30.59 2.31
CA GLN A 143 17.94 31.15 3.30
C GLN A 143 17.83 32.67 3.31
N THR A 144 17.91 33.24 4.52
CA THR A 144 17.87 34.68 4.85
C THR A 144 16.47 35.26 5.06
N GLN A 145 16.08 35.35 6.34
CA GLN A 145 15.34 36.48 6.92
C GLN A 145 15.19 36.23 8.42
N SER A 146 15.38 37.27 9.25
CA SER A 146 15.35 37.16 10.72
C SER A 146 14.19 36.30 11.22
N LEU A 147 14.53 35.21 11.91
CA LEU A 147 13.56 34.29 12.54
C LEU A 147 13.08 34.80 13.90
N THR A 148 13.48 36.00 14.30
CA THR A 148 13.35 36.53 15.65
C THR A 148 12.86 37.98 15.68
N GLY A 149 11.88 38.23 16.55
CA GLY A 149 11.66 39.51 17.21
C GLY A 149 10.60 40.44 16.61
N PHE A 150 10.42 40.45 15.29
CA PHE A 150 9.41 41.31 14.65
C PHE A 150 8.81 40.60 13.43
N PHE A 151 7.54 40.20 13.54
CA PHE A 151 6.78 39.63 12.43
C PHE A 151 5.74 40.66 11.99
N SER A 152 5.94 41.26 10.82
CA SER A 152 4.86 42.00 10.16
C SER A 152 3.96 41.03 9.41
N ASP A 153 2.68 41.36 9.29
CA ASP A 153 1.73 40.55 8.51
C ASP A 153 2.20 40.39 7.06
N GLN A 154 2.79 41.43 6.48
CA GLN A 154 3.39 41.37 5.13
C GLN A 154 4.49 40.30 5.03
N LEU A 155 5.39 40.24 6.00
CA LEU A 155 6.48 39.25 6.01
C LEU A 155 5.94 37.82 6.20
N ILE A 156 4.84 37.66 6.94
CA ILE A 156 4.17 36.36 7.08
C ILE A 156 3.54 35.95 5.74
N ILE A 157 2.83 36.86 5.06
CA ILE A 157 2.21 36.63 3.75
C ILE A 157 3.28 36.25 2.71
N ASP A 158 4.37 37.02 2.62
CA ASP A 158 5.47 36.74 1.70
C ASP A 158 6.10 35.36 1.94
N ARG A 159 6.24 34.98 3.22
CA ARG A 159 6.74 33.64 3.59
C ARG A 159 5.77 32.53 3.21
N ILE A 160 4.47 32.73 3.36
CA ILE A 160 3.45 31.76 2.92
C ILE A 160 3.54 31.56 1.41
N ALA A 161 3.66 32.64 0.64
CA ALA A 161 3.79 32.57 -0.81
C ALA A 161 5.03 31.76 -1.23
N LYS A 162 6.20 32.08 -0.66
CA LYS A 162 7.45 31.35 -0.91
C LYS A 162 7.38 29.88 -0.50
N LEU A 163 6.76 29.57 0.63
CA LEU A 163 6.58 28.19 1.07
C LEU A 163 5.67 27.42 0.13
N ASN A 164 4.61 28.04 -0.39
CA ASN A 164 3.72 27.40 -1.35
C ASN A 164 4.39 27.14 -2.70
N GLU A 165 5.14 28.11 -3.21
CA GLU A 165 5.96 27.94 -4.42
C GLU A 165 6.97 26.80 -4.25
N PHE A 166 7.69 26.80 -3.12
CA PHE A 166 8.62 25.73 -2.78
C PHE A 166 7.94 24.36 -2.74
N LEU A 167 6.81 24.23 -2.03
CA LEU A 167 6.09 22.97 -1.92
C LEU A 167 5.59 22.51 -3.29
N GLU A 168 5.13 23.42 -4.15
CA GLU A 168 4.69 23.09 -5.51
C GLU A 168 5.84 22.53 -6.36
N VAL A 169 7.02 23.16 -6.32
CA VAL A 169 8.21 22.69 -7.04
C VAL A 169 8.66 21.32 -6.51
N VAL A 170 8.78 21.20 -5.20
CA VAL A 170 9.29 19.98 -4.56
C VAL A 170 8.32 18.80 -4.67
N THR A 171 7.01 19.06 -4.74
CA THR A 171 5.99 18.02 -4.97
C THR A 171 5.94 17.55 -6.42
N LYS A 172 6.20 18.44 -7.40
CA LYS A 172 6.21 18.08 -8.83
C LYS A 172 7.52 17.46 -9.32
N ALA A 173 8.66 17.83 -8.74
CA ALA A 173 9.95 17.41 -9.26
C ALA A 173 10.25 15.92 -8.99
N GLU A 174 10.18 15.04 -9.99
CA GLU A 174 10.28 13.57 -9.83
C GLU A 174 11.54 13.08 -9.09
N GLU A 175 12.63 13.86 -9.12
CA GLU A 175 13.94 13.46 -8.62
C GLU A 175 14.08 13.56 -7.10
N PHE A 176 13.31 14.44 -6.46
CA PHE A 176 13.42 14.68 -5.02
C PHE A 176 12.64 13.66 -4.20
N GLN A 177 13.34 12.97 -3.30
CA GLN A 177 12.72 12.18 -2.24
C GLN A 177 12.78 12.96 -0.93
N TRP A 178 11.64 13.09 -0.29
CA TRP A 178 11.57 13.72 1.03
C TRP A 178 10.42 13.11 1.83
N GLY A 179 10.52 13.22 3.15
CA GLY A 179 9.50 12.75 4.06
C GLY A 179 9.26 13.79 5.13
N ILE A 180 8.01 13.92 5.55
CA ILE A 180 7.61 14.81 6.62
C ILE A 180 6.87 14.02 7.68
N ARG A 181 7.38 14.11 8.91
CA ARG A 181 6.81 13.41 10.07
C ARG A 181 5.64 14.23 10.59
N MET A 182 4.44 13.63 10.57
CA MET A 182 3.22 14.21 11.10
C MET A 182 3.15 14.05 12.61
N ASP A 183 3.39 12.82 13.06
CA ASP A 183 3.31 12.40 14.45
C ASP A 183 4.37 11.34 14.76
N LYS A 184 4.39 10.85 16.01
CA LYS A 184 5.33 9.81 16.46
C LYS A 184 5.37 8.59 15.53
N ASP A 185 4.21 8.20 15.01
CA ASP A 185 4.03 6.95 14.26
C ASP A 185 3.62 7.19 12.79
N THR A 186 3.52 8.44 12.34
CA THR A 186 3.03 8.77 10.99
C THR A 186 4.03 9.66 10.26
N VAL A 187 4.57 9.15 9.17
CA VAL A 187 5.46 9.87 8.26
C VAL A 187 4.88 9.79 6.85
N VAL A 188 4.76 10.94 6.20
CA VAL A 188 4.30 11.06 4.83
C VAL A 188 5.52 11.20 3.94
N TYR A 189 5.59 10.39 2.87
CA TYR A 189 6.74 10.33 1.99
C TYR A 189 6.37 10.76 0.57
N LYS A 190 7.29 11.45 -0.09
CA LYS A 190 7.36 11.52 -1.53
C LYS A 190 8.49 10.61 -2.01
N ARG A 191 8.14 9.57 -2.78
CA ARG A 191 9.12 8.69 -3.43
C ARG A 191 9.40 9.12 -4.85
N LYS A 192 10.61 8.81 -5.33
CA LYS A 192 10.94 8.95 -6.75
C LYS A 192 10.10 7.92 -7.50
N THR A 193 9.23 8.37 -8.38
CA THR A 193 8.52 7.49 -9.29
C THR A 193 9.58 6.96 -10.26
N LYS A 194 10.17 5.80 -9.98
CA LYS A 194 11.02 5.09 -10.94
C LYS A 194 10.10 4.82 -12.13
N ARG A 195 10.28 5.53 -13.24
CA ARG A 195 9.53 5.27 -14.47
C ARG A 195 9.59 3.78 -14.73
N ALA A 196 8.43 3.19 -14.95
CA ALA A 196 8.25 1.77 -15.13
C ALA A 196 9.01 1.28 -16.37
N SER A 197 10.32 1.05 -16.24
CA SER A 197 10.97 -0.07 -16.92
C SER A 197 10.64 -1.29 -16.07
N GLY A 198 9.79 -2.15 -16.61
CA GLY A 198 9.14 -3.24 -15.90
C GLY A 198 10.10 -4.07 -15.05
N GLU A 199 9.86 -4.07 -13.75
CA GLU A 199 9.94 -5.20 -12.85
C GLU A 199 9.55 -4.67 -11.47
N ARG A 200 8.52 -5.26 -10.86
CA ARG A 200 8.19 -5.07 -9.46
C ARG A 200 9.31 -5.71 -8.63
N SER A 201 10.46 -5.06 -8.57
CA SER A 201 11.49 -5.42 -7.61
C SER A 201 11.11 -4.78 -6.29
N TYR A 202 10.57 -5.61 -5.40
CA TYR A 202 10.51 -5.32 -3.97
C TYR A 202 11.94 -5.13 -3.50
N SER A 203 12.44 -3.90 -3.50
CA SER A 203 13.68 -3.54 -2.81
C SER A 203 13.38 -3.48 -1.31
N ALA A 204 13.21 -4.68 -0.72
CA ALA A 204 13.42 -4.94 0.68
C ALA A 204 14.94 -5.04 0.89
N GLU A 205 15.60 -3.90 1.06
CA GLU A 205 17.00 -3.92 1.49
C GLU A 205 17.06 -4.08 3.01
N SER A 206 17.66 -5.21 3.40
CA SER A 206 18.31 -5.49 4.67
C SER A 206 17.41 -5.67 5.89
N ARG A 207 16.77 -6.83 5.95
CA ARG A 207 16.71 -7.60 7.19
C ARG A 207 17.41 -8.92 6.97
N GLU A 208 18.55 -9.06 7.64
CA GLU A 208 19.32 -10.28 7.76
C GLU A 208 18.39 -11.44 8.12
N SER A 209 18.31 -12.42 7.23
CA SER A 209 17.51 -13.61 7.40
C SER A 209 18.02 -14.40 8.60
N ILE A 210 17.14 -14.61 9.58
CA ILE A 210 17.30 -15.63 10.60
C ILE A 210 17.30 -16.99 9.89
N SER A 211 18.47 -17.57 9.68
CA SER A 211 18.63 -18.97 9.30
C SER A 211 18.07 -19.86 10.40
N THR A 212 16.86 -20.38 10.19
CA THR A 212 16.24 -21.42 11.01
C THR A 212 16.16 -22.71 10.21
N LEU A 213 17.15 -23.58 10.45
CA LEU A 213 17.10 -25.04 10.48
C LEU A 213 16.05 -25.73 9.57
N THR A 214 16.40 -25.94 8.30
CA THR A 214 15.86 -27.10 7.56
C THR A 214 16.74 -28.31 7.86
N MET A 215 16.25 -29.22 8.70
CA MET A 215 16.87 -30.54 8.91
C MET A 215 16.91 -31.28 7.56
N SER A 216 18.12 -31.44 7.03
CA SER A 216 18.41 -32.27 5.87
C SER A 216 18.25 -33.75 6.26
N SER A 217 17.11 -34.36 5.92
CA SER A 217 16.98 -35.83 5.88
C SER A 217 17.69 -36.38 4.64
N ARG A 218 19.02 -36.39 4.67
CA ARG A 218 19.88 -37.14 3.76
C ARG A 218 21.16 -37.52 4.49
N ASP A 219 21.07 -38.57 5.30
CA ASP A 219 22.13 -39.57 5.45
C ASP A 219 21.61 -40.72 6.34
N SER A 220 21.25 -41.82 5.70
CA SER A 220 21.01 -43.11 6.35
C SER A 220 21.16 -44.22 5.28
N MET A 221 22.38 -44.40 4.81
CA MET A 221 22.82 -45.66 4.21
C MET A 221 24.05 -46.14 4.97
N PHE A 222 23.81 -46.61 6.19
CA PHE A 222 24.75 -47.49 6.86
C PHE A 222 24.12 -48.87 6.97
N MET A 223 24.62 -49.78 6.15
CA MET A 223 24.30 -51.19 6.17
C MET A 223 24.77 -51.80 7.50
N SER A 224 23.93 -52.63 8.11
CA SER A 224 24.37 -53.67 9.05
C SER A 224 23.84 -55.02 8.57
N PRO A 225 24.68 -56.07 8.55
CA PRO A 225 24.31 -57.35 7.95
C PRO A 225 23.51 -58.18 8.95
N VAL A 226 22.26 -58.50 8.62
CA VAL A 226 21.52 -59.57 9.28
C VAL A 226 21.77 -60.85 8.48
N ARG A 227 22.35 -61.85 9.16
CA ARG A 227 22.59 -63.19 8.63
C ARG A 227 21.27 -63.88 8.26
N PRO A 228 21.19 -64.65 7.17
CA PRO A 228 20.04 -65.49 6.89
C PRO A 228 20.11 -66.80 7.68
N SER A 229 19.15 -67.03 8.58
CA SER A 229 18.87 -68.36 9.12
C SER A 229 17.83 -69.04 8.21
N THR A 230 18.32 -69.99 7.42
CA THR A 230 17.51 -70.96 6.67
C THR A 230 16.80 -71.90 7.64
N ILE A 231 15.47 -71.84 7.68
CA ILE A 231 14.62 -72.94 8.16
C ILE A 231 14.12 -73.68 6.92
N ALA A 232 14.58 -74.91 6.76
CA ALA A 232 13.96 -75.92 5.92
C ALA A 232 13.22 -76.89 6.85
N MET A 233 11.94 -77.11 6.58
CA MET A 233 11.20 -78.25 7.11
C MET A 233 11.21 -79.36 6.06
N ALA A 234 11.58 -80.58 6.47
CA ALA A 234 10.73 -81.77 6.48
C ALA A 234 11.49 -83.09 6.19
N ASP A 235 11.00 -84.12 6.88
CA ASP A 235 11.03 -85.57 6.61
C ASP A 235 12.16 -86.49 7.12
N SER A 236 11.78 -87.26 8.15
CA SER A 236 11.59 -88.73 8.16
C SER A 236 12.64 -89.63 7.49
N LEU A 237 13.42 -90.33 8.31
CA LEU A 237 13.39 -91.80 8.55
C LEU A 237 14.47 -92.20 9.57
#